data_AF-A0A1E3H242-F1
#
_entry.id   AF-A0A1E3H242-F1
#
_cell.length_a   1.000
_cell.length_b   1.000
_cell.length_c   1.000
_cell.angle_alpha   90.00
_cell.angle_beta   90.00
_cell.angle_gamma   90.00
#
_symmetry.space_group_name_H-M   'P 1'
#
loop_
_entity.id
_entity.type
_entity.pdbx_description
1 polymer ?
#
loop_
_entity_poly.entity_id
_entity_poly.type
_entity_poly.pdbx_seq_one_letter_code
_entity_poly.pdbx_strand_id
1 'polypeptide(L)'
;MLDVAAAAIVDVTGAGDALVAGTIAALHAGRPLEAAVAFGIEAGRAALSTVGALERLPGIPAPASSVPAPPTGSPPVTLFPGT
;
A
#
# COMPACT_ATOMS: atom_id res chain seq x y z
N MET A 1 -19.14 9.84 11.98
CA MET A 1 -18.98 8.70 11.04
C MET A 1 -18.28 9.25 9.81
N LEU A 2 -17.12 8.71 9.44
CA LEU A 2 -16.40 9.13 8.25
C LEU A 2 -17.10 8.50 7.03
N ASP A 3 -17.57 9.32 6.11
CA ASP A 3 -18.14 8.88 4.84
C ASP A 3 -17.02 8.71 3.82
N VAL A 4 -16.77 7.47 3.41
CA VAL A 4 -15.62 7.11 2.55
C VAL A 4 -16.14 6.60 1.22
N ALA A 5 -15.97 7.41 0.18
CA ALA A 5 -16.38 7.06 -1.16
C ALA A 5 -15.52 5.92 -1.75
N ALA A 6 -16.14 5.04 -2.53
CA ALA A 6 -15.43 3.99 -3.26
C ALA A 6 -14.40 4.59 -4.24
N ALA A 7 -13.26 3.93 -4.38
CA ALA A 7 -12.17 4.33 -5.28
C ALA A 7 -12.07 3.38 -6.47
N ALA A 8 -11.75 3.91 -7.65
CA ALA A 8 -11.29 3.08 -8.77
C ALA A 8 -9.89 2.56 -8.43
N ILE A 9 -9.75 1.23 -8.34
CA ILE A 9 -8.50 0.58 -7.93
C ILE A 9 -7.70 0.23 -9.19
N VAL A 10 -6.56 0.92 -9.36
CA VAL A 10 -5.59 0.68 -10.44
C VAL A 10 -4.43 -0.18 -9.92
N ASP A 11 -3.91 0.15 -8.74
CA ASP A 11 -2.88 -0.59 -8.02
C ASP A 11 -3.07 -0.38 -6.52
N VAL A 12 -2.81 -1.41 -5.70
CA VAL A 12 -2.91 -1.32 -4.23
C VAL A 12 -1.57 -1.02 -3.54
N THR A 13 -0.48 -1.05 -4.30
CA THR A 13 0.88 -0.87 -3.78
C THR A 13 1.01 0.51 -3.11
N GLY A 14 1.39 0.52 -1.83
CA GLY A 14 1.63 1.74 -1.05
C GLY A 14 0.37 2.46 -0.54
N ALA A 15 -0.84 1.95 -0.76
CA ALA A 15 -2.07 2.59 -0.29
C ALA A 15 -2.13 2.73 1.25
N GLY A 16 -1.65 1.71 1.97
CA GLY A 16 -1.54 1.74 3.44
C GLY A 16 -0.51 2.76 3.93
N ASP A 17 0.66 2.80 3.29
CA ASP A 17 1.71 3.76 3.62
C ASP A 17 1.26 5.20 3.38
N ALA A 18 0.58 5.46 2.25
CA ALA A 18 0.01 6.77 1.93
C ALA A 18 -1.05 7.19 2.95
N LEU A 19 -1.90 6.26 3.42
CA LEU A 19 -2.89 6.53 4.46
C LEU A 19 -2.26 6.92 5.79
N VAL A 20 -1.26 6.15 6.22
CA VAL A 20 -0.53 6.42 7.47
C VAL A 20 0.24 7.72 7.36
N ALA A 21 1.00 7.93 6.28
CA ALA A 21 1.78 9.13 6.04
C ALA A 21 0.90 10.38 6.00
N GLY A 22 -0.24 10.34 5.29
CA GLY A 22 -1.19 11.44 5.24
C GLY A 22 -1.78 11.75 6.62
N THR A 23 -2.18 10.72 7.37
CA THR A 23 -2.72 10.89 8.72
C THR A 23 -1.69 11.54 9.65
N ILE A 24 -0.45 11.04 9.66
CA ILE A 24 0.63 11.59 10.51
C ILE A 24 0.95 13.03 10.09
N ALA A 25 1.03 13.33 8.79
CA ALA A 25 1.30 14.68 8.32
C ALA A 25 0.20 15.67 8.77
N ALA A 26 -1.06 15.28 8.71
CA ALA A 26 -2.18 16.10 9.16
C ALA A 26 -2.20 16.29 10.69
N LEU A 27 -1.89 15.24 11.47
CA LEU A 27 -1.73 15.35 12.92
C LEU A 27 -0.56 16.28 13.28
N HIS A 28 0.56 16.15 12.58
CA HIS A 28 1.73 17.01 12.76
C HIS A 28 1.42 18.48 12.47
N ALA A 29 0.53 18.75 11.51
CA ALA A 29 0.00 20.08 11.22
C ALA A 29 -1.06 20.59 12.24
N GLY A 30 -1.29 19.86 13.34
CA GLY A 30 -2.23 20.25 14.41
C GLY A 30 -3.70 20.03 14.07
N ARG A 31 -4.01 19.24 13.02
CA ARG A 31 -5.41 18.93 12.67
C ARG A 31 -6.00 17.94 13.68
N PRO A 32 -7.30 18.04 14.02
CA PRO A 32 -7.95 17.07 14.89
C PRO A 32 -7.96 15.67 14.25
N LEU A 33 -8.01 14.63 15.08
CA LEU A 33 -7.88 13.24 14.64
C LEU A 33 -8.82 12.87 13.49
N GLU A 34 -10.10 13.24 13.58
CA GLU A 34 -11.09 12.98 12.52
C GLU A 34 -10.68 13.59 11.18
N ALA A 35 -10.21 14.85 11.20
CA ALA A 35 -9.77 15.54 10.01
C ALA A 35 -8.45 14.95 9.46
N ALA A 36 -7.57 14.47 10.34
CA ALA A 36 -6.34 13.81 9.95
C ALA A 36 -6.58 12.45 9.30
N VAL A 37 -7.49 11.64 9.85
CA VAL A 37 -7.89 10.36 9.25
C VAL A 37 -8.54 10.58 7.89
N ALA A 38 -9.42 11.58 7.75
CA ALA A 38 -9.99 11.94 6.45
C ALA A 38 -8.93 12.29 5.40
N PHE A 39 -7.86 12.99 5.82
CA PHE A 39 -6.74 13.32 4.94
C PHE A 39 -5.91 12.09 4.56
N GLY A 40 -5.67 11.18 5.50
CA GLY A 40 -5.03 9.88 5.21
C GLY A 40 -5.85 9.04 4.23
N ILE A 41 -7.17 9.01 4.37
CA ILE A 41 -8.06 8.29 3.45
C ILE A 41 -7.91 8.84 2.02
N GLU A 42 -7.87 10.16 1.82
CA GLU A 42 -7.66 10.71 0.48
C GLU A 42 -6.25 10.46 -0.07
N ALA A 43 -5.23 10.47 0.79
CA ALA A 43 -3.88 10.09 0.38
C ALA A 43 -3.82 8.61 -0.08
N GLY A 44 -4.47 7.71 0.65
CA GLY A 44 -4.63 6.30 0.25
C GLY A 44 -5.42 6.15 -1.06
N ARG A 45 -6.48 6.95 -1.23
CA ARG A 45 -7.29 6.97 -2.46
C ARG A 45 -6.49 7.42 -3.68
N ALA A 46 -5.64 8.43 -3.50
CA ALA A 46 -4.73 8.89 -4.56
C ALA A 46 -3.74 7.79 -4.96
N ALA A 47 -3.14 7.10 -3.98
CA ALA A 47 -2.25 5.98 -4.24
C ALA A 47 -2.95 4.84 -5.00
N LEU A 48 -4.21 4.54 -4.65
CA LEU A 48 -5.01 3.52 -5.34
C LEU A 48 -5.30 3.84 -6.83
N SER A 49 -5.23 5.12 -7.19
CA SER A 49 -5.51 5.60 -8.55
C SER A 49 -4.28 5.69 -9.45
N THR A 50 -3.10 5.34 -8.95
CA THR A 50 -1.81 5.41 -9.64
C THR A 50 -1.11 4.05 -9.63
N VAL A 51 -0.28 3.77 -10.64
CA VAL A 51 0.51 2.52 -10.68
C VAL A 51 1.79 2.68 -9.84
N GLY A 52 2.06 1.72 -8.97
CA GLY A 52 3.26 1.62 -8.14
C GLY A 52 3.33 2.62 -6.98
N ALA A 53 4.08 2.26 -5.91
CA ALA A 53 4.30 3.14 -4.77
C ALA A 53 5.41 4.19 -4.97
N LEU A 54 6.29 4.00 -5.96
CA LEU A 54 7.57 4.72 -6.07
C LEU A 54 7.78 5.46 -7.41
N GLU A 55 6.84 5.39 -8.35
CA GLU A 55 7.04 5.95 -9.70
C GLU A 55 7.13 7.50 -9.70
N ARG A 56 6.80 8.17 -8.58
CA ARG A 56 6.86 9.63 -8.43
C ARG A 56 7.81 10.16 -7.34
N LEU A 57 8.73 9.36 -6.80
CA LEU A 57 9.81 9.88 -5.94
C LEU A 57 11.06 10.14 -6.80
N PRO A 58 11.34 11.39 -7.22
CA PRO A 58 12.55 11.68 -7.98
C PRO A 58 13.79 11.34 -7.14
N GLY A 59 14.55 10.34 -7.58
CA GLY A 59 15.86 10.00 -7.01
C GLY A 59 15.93 8.72 -6.19
N ILE A 60 14.85 7.95 -6.04
CA ILE A 60 14.94 6.60 -5.46
C ILE A 60 14.96 5.58 -6.61
N PRO A 61 16.03 4.76 -6.76
CA PRO A 61 16.03 3.70 -7.75
C PRO A 61 14.88 2.74 -7.47
N ALA A 62 14.21 2.26 -8.53
CA ALA A 62 13.13 1.28 -8.41
C ALA A 62 13.57 0.14 -7.47
N PRO A 63 12.72 -0.29 -6.52
CA PRO A 63 13.09 -1.36 -5.61
C PRO A 63 13.42 -2.58 -6.46
N ALA A 64 14.61 -3.15 -6.29
CA ALA A 64 15.00 -4.35 -6.98
C ALA A 64 13.89 -5.39 -6.75
N SER A 65 13.25 -5.85 -7.82
CA SER A 65 12.24 -6.91 -7.79
C SER A 65 12.83 -8.13 -7.09
N SER A 66 12.60 -8.25 -5.78
CA SER A 66 13.06 -9.36 -4.95
C SER A 66 11.96 -10.41 -4.79
N VAL A 67 11.15 -10.63 -5.83
CA VAL A 67 10.49 -11.92 -6.03
C VAL A 67 11.39 -12.70 -6.97
N PRO A 68 12.25 -13.60 -6.47
CA PRO A 68 12.91 -14.55 -7.35
C PRO A 68 11.83 -15.38 -8.05
N ALA A 69 12.00 -15.58 -9.36
CA ALA A 69 11.17 -16.52 -10.11
C ALA A 69 11.15 -17.87 -9.36
N PRO A 70 10.01 -18.56 -9.27
CA PRO A 70 9.94 -19.85 -8.59
C PRO A 70 10.98 -20.79 -9.21
N PRO A 71 11.74 -21.56 -8.40
CA PRO A 71 12.72 -22.48 -8.95
C PRO A 71 11.99 -23.48 -9.84
N THR A 72 12.37 -23.55 -11.11
CA THR A 72 11.89 -24.59 -12.03
C THR A 72 12.43 -25.92 -11.54
N GLY A 73 11.63 -26.64 -10.72
CA GLY A 73 11.99 -27.97 -10.24
C GLY A 73 11.56 -28.35 -8.82
N SER A 74 10.69 -27.60 -8.14
CA SER A 74 10.17 -28.09 -6.84
C SER A 74 9.39 -29.40 -7.03
N PRO A 75 9.78 -30.51 -6.39
CA PRO A 75 8.96 -31.72 -6.39
C PRO A 75 7.64 -31.44 -5.64
N PRO A 76 6.55 -32.17 -5.96
CA PRO A 76 5.27 -31.99 -5.29
C PRO A 76 5.45 -32.19 -3.78
N VAL A 77 4.95 -31.23 -3.00
CA VAL A 77 4.90 -31.33 -1.53
C VAL A 77 3.95 -32.49 -1.18
N THR A 78 4.51 -33.63 -0.78
CA THR A 78 3.73 -34.71 -0.20
C THR A 78 3.29 -34.26 1.19
N LEU A 79 2.01 -33.90 1.34
CA LEU A 79 1.37 -33.79 2.65
C LEU A 79 1.57 -35.11 3.38
N PHE A 80 2.22 -35.07 4.55
CA PHE A 80 2.43 -36.23 5.42
C PHE A 80 1.12 -37.02 5.62
N PRO A 81 1.13 -38.36 5.52
CA PRO A 81 -0.01 -39.15 5.97
C PRO A 81 -0.01 -39.14 7.51
N GLY A 82 -1.19 -38.96 8.08
CA GLY A 82 -1.37 -38.84 9.51
C GLY A 82 -0.99 -40.09 10.30
N THR A 83 -0.73 -39.86 11.58
CA THR A 83 -1.18 -40.67 12.72
C THR A 83 -1.19 -39.77 13.94
#